data_AF-A0A6M1NPE1-F1
#
_entry.id   AF-A0A6M1NPE1-F1
#
_cell.length_a   1.000
_cell.length_b   1.000
_cell.length_c   1.000
_cell.angle_alpha   90.00
_cell.angle_beta   90.00
_cell.angle_gamma   90.00
#
_symmetry.space_group_name_H-M   'P 1'
#
loop_
_entity.id
_entity.type
_entity.pdbx_description
1 polymer ?
#
loop_
_entity_poly.entity_id
_entity_poly.type
_entity_poly.pdbx_seq_one_letter_code
_entity_poly.pdbx_strand_id
1 'polypeptide(L)'
;MKFNTLLGLFTILLFWGCQSNRTTSSSTISTVDSVSNIGGEKDKNGCLTSAGYTWSQLKNDCIRPFEDGISLDVLNAANSYQTSAFILIDSLQKKAEIFVAEEDHSIILDQSNDTLFTNGNFYLTKENFCWTLSLNKTKLYQERK
;
A
#
# COMPACT_ATOMS: atom_id res chain seq x y z
N MET A 1 -21.99 -3.00 -46.87
CA MET A 1 -23.35 -2.63 -46.46
C MET A 1 -23.29 -1.35 -45.66
N LYS A 2 -23.98 -0.29 -46.11
CA LYS A 2 -24.28 0.89 -45.31
C LYS A 2 -25.52 0.57 -44.48
N PHE A 3 -25.56 0.94 -43.21
CA PHE A 3 -26.76 1.54 -42.63
C PHE A 3 -26.38 2.39 -41.41
N ASN A 4 -26.85 3.63 -41.48
CA ASN A 4 -26.67 4.75 -40.58
C ASN A 4 -28.05 5.01 -39.97
N THR A 5 -28.15 5.26 -38.67
CA THR A 5 -29.35 5.74 -37.97
C THR A 5 -28.97 5.93 -36.50
N LEU A 6 -29.39 6.94 -35.75
CA LEU A 6 -30.01 8.22 -36.04
C LEU A 6 -29.88 9.01 -34.73
N LEU A 7 -29.80 10.32 -34.88
CA LEU A 7 -29.85 11.36 -33.87
C LEU A 7 -30.98 11.12 -32.82
N GLY A 8 -30.62 11.15 -31.53
CA GLY A 8 -31.56 11.19 -30.41
C GLY A 8 -31.19 12.31 -29.43
N LEU A 9 -31.59 13.55 -29.75
CA LEU A 9 -31.74 14.63 -28.77
C LEU A 9 -32.89 14.26 -27.83
N PHE A 10 -32.69 14.29 -26.50
CA PHE A 10 -33.78 14.63 -25.57
C PHE A 10 -33.23 15.21 -24.26
N THR A 11 -33.33 16.54 -24.19
CA THR A 11 -33.78 17.36 -23.04
C THR A 11 -33.02 17.32 -21.70
N ILE A 12 -32.39 18.47 -21.45
CA ILE A 12 -32.08 19.11 -20.17
C ILE A 12 -33.28 19.03 -19.20
N LEU A 13 -33.02 18.59 -17.96
CA LEU A 13 -33.81 18.96 -16.79
C LEU A 13 -32.87 19.60 -15.75
N LEU A 14 -32.86 20.93 -15.76
CA LEU A 14 -32.34 21.76 -14.68
C LEU A 14 -33.34 21.69 -13.51
N PHE A 15 -33.03 20.89 -12.49
CA PHE A 15 -33.69 21.01 -11.19
C PHE A 15 -32.96 22.06 -10.34
N TRP A 16 -33.36 23.31 -10.55
CA TRP A 16 -33.09 24.44 -9.68
C TRP A 16 -34.11 24.38 -8.52
N GLY A 17 -33.70 23.84 -7.37
CA GLY A 17 -34.47 23.84 -6.13
C GLY A 17 -34.11 25.04 -5.24
N CYS A 18 -35.12 25.64 -4.61
CA CYS A 18 -35.09 26.90 -3.88
C CYS A 18 -34.09 27.00 -2.72
N GLN A 19 -33.47 28.18 -2.62
CA GLN A 19 -32.76 28.72 -1.46
C GLN A 19 -33.76 29.10 -0.35
N SER A 20 -33.72 28.40 0.79
CA SER A 20 -34.41 28.81 2.02
C SER A 20 -33.40 29.45 2.96
N ASN A 21 -33.34 30.78 2.96
CA ASN A 21 -32.63 31.55 3.98
C ASN A 21 -33.37 31.46 5.31
N ARG A 22 -32.88 30.62 6.23
CA ARG A 22 -33.12 30.80 7.66
C ARG A 22 -31.81 31.24 8.31
N THR A 23 -31.63 32.56 8.39
CA THR A 23 -30.76 33.16 9.39
C THR A 23 -31.36 32.82 10.76
N THR A 24 -30.77 31.84 11.42
CA THR A 24 -30.96 31.66 12.87
C THR A 24 -29.58 31.81 13.49
N SER A 25 -29.19 33.05 13.76
CA SER A 25 -28.16 33.33 14.75
C SER A 25 -28.73 32.91 16.10
N SER A 26 -28.30 31.75 16.60
CA SER A 26 -28.49 31.39 17.99
C SER A 26 -27.27 30.61 18.46
N SER A 27 -26.43 31.30 19.21
CA SER A 27 -25.30 30.76 19.96
C SER A 27 -25.82 29.73 20.95
N THR A 28 -25.58 28.44 20.69
CA THR A 28 -25.75 27.38 21.69
C THR A 28 -24.88 26.19 21.32
N ILE A 29 -23.72 26.13 21.99
CA ILE A 29 -22.94 24.95 22.36
C ILE A 29 -22.91 23.85 21.28
N SER A 30 -21.86 23.89 20.47
CA SER A 30 -21.38 22.70 19.77
C SER A 30 -20.94 21.67 20.81
N THR A 31 -21.83 20.78 21.23
CA THR A 31 -21.38 19.43 21.58
C THR A 31 -20.94 18.81 20.26
N VAL A 32 -19.70 19.11 19.89
CA VAL A 32 -18.95 18.34 18.92
C VAL A 32 -18.88 16.95 19.53
N ASP A 33 -19.81 16.09 19.14
CA ASP A 33 -19.62 14.66 19.26
C ASP A 33 -18.59 14.30 18.18
N SER A 34 -17.36 14.79 18.39
CA SER A 34 -16.19 14.29 17.69
C SER A 34 -16.09 12.87 18.18
N VAL A 35 -16.57 11.94 17.36
CA VAL A 35 -15.93 10.63 17.33
C VAL A 35 -14.48 10.95 17.00
N SER A 36 -13.68 11.10 18.06
CA SER A 36 -12.22 11.09 18.00
C SER A 36 -11.87 9.98 17.02
N ASN A 37 -11.06 10.27 16.00
CA ASN A 37 -10.73 9.29 14.98
C ASN A 37 -10.10 8.05 15.65
N ILE A 38 -10.94 7.05 15.95
CA ILE A 38 -10.55 5.84 16.65
C ILE A 38 -9.73 5.04 15.64
N GLY A 39 -8.43 4.95 15.88
CA GLY A 39 -7.48 4.33 14.96
C GLY A 39 -6.30 5.22 14.59
N GLY A 40 -6.31 6.51 14.92
CA GLY A 40 -5.17 7.40 14.70
C GLY A 40 -5.00 7.83 13.24
N GLU A 41 -3.78 8.17 12.87
CA GLU A 41 -3.47 8.77 11.56
C GLU A 41 -3.52 7.74 10.42
N LYS A 42 -3.90 8.24 9.24
CA LYS A 42 -3.85 7.50 7.99
C LYS A 42 -2.72 8.05 7.11
N ASP A 43 -2.03 7.18 6.37
CA ASP A 43 -1.06 7.62 5.38
C ASP A 43 -1.74 8.27 4.15
N LYS A 44 -0.93 8.70 3.16
CA LYS A 44 -1.42 9.31 1.91
C LYS A 44 -2.35 8.42 1.09
N ASN A 45 -2.31 7.10 1.31
CA ASN A 45 -3.15 6.11 0.63
C ASN A 45 -4.39 5.72 1.47
N GLY A 46 -4.54 6.29 2.68
CA GLY A 46 -5.64 6.00 3.59
C GLY A 46 -5.39 4.81 4.51
N CYS A 47 -4.18 4.27 4.57
CA CYS A 47 -3.82 3.13 5.40
C CYS A 47 -3.61 3.54 6.86
N LEU A 48 -4.19 2.76 7.77
CA LEU A 48 -4.13 3.02 9.22
C LEU A 48 -2.80 2.51 9.80
N THR A 49 -1.78 3.37 9.80
CA THR A 49 -0.40 2.98 10.11
C THR A 49 -0.22 2.50 11.55
N SER A 50 -0.97 3.08 12.50
CA SER A 50 -0.96 2.68 13.92
C SER A 50 -1.41 1.22 14.15
N ALA A 51 -2.20 0.67 13.23
CA ALA A 51 -2.68 -0.71 13.24
C ALA A 51 -1.80 -1.65 12.39
N GLY A 52 -0.66 -1.16 11.90
CA GLY A 52 0.28 -1.90 11.07
C GLY A 52 -0.13 -2.02 9.60
N TYR A 53 -1.15 -1.28 9.15
CA TYR A 53 -1.51 -1.25 7.74
C TYR A 53 -0.56 -0.35 6.94
N THR A 54 -0.12 -0.85 5.79
CA THR A 54 0.66 -0.11 4.81
C THR A 54 0.14 -0.36 3.41
N TRP A 55 0.37 0.59 2.51
CA TRP A 55 -0.07 0.46 1.12
C TRP A 55 0.79 -0.55 0.37
N SER A 56 0.15 -1.57 -0.20
CA SER A 56 0.78 -2.47 -1.16
C SER A 56 0.47 -2.02 -2.58
N GLN A 57 1.52 -1.80 -3.35
CA GLN A 57 1.46 -1.49 -4.77
C GLN A 57 1.02 -2.72 -5.59
N LEU A 58 1.40 -3.94 -5.18
CA LEU A 58 0.96 -5.17 -5.87
C LEU A 58 -0.51 -5.52 -5.62
N LYS A 59 -1.01 -5.26 -4.41
CA LYS A 59 -2.41 -5.53 -4.05
C LYS A 59 -3.33 -4.35 -4.37
N ASN A 60 -2.77 -3.14 -4.51
CA ASN A 60 -3.53 -1.90 -4.61
C ASN A 60 -4.52 -1.77 -3.43
N ASP A 61 -4.03 -2.08 -2.23
CA ASP A 61 -4.81 -2.10 -1.00
C ASP A 61 -3.90 -1.89 0.22
N CYS A 62 -4.52 -1.53 1.35
CA CYS A 62 -3.86 -1.47 2.64
C CYS A 62 -3.77 -2.87 3.25
N ILE A 63 -2.56 -3.35 3.47
CA ILE A 63 -2.29 -4.70 3.97
C ILE A 63 -1.47 -4.67 5.25
N ARG A 64 -1.39 -5.81 5.93
CA ARG A 64 -0.44 -6.01 7.03
C ARG A 64 0.64 -6.99 6.56
N PRO A 65 1.85 -6.53 6.21
CA PRO A 65 2.88 -7.37 5.60
C PRO A 65 3.28 -8.58 6.45
N PHE A 66 3.13 -8.47 7.77
CA PHE A 66 3.38 -9.57 8.70
C PHE A 66 2.31 -10.68 8.70
N GLU A 67 1.15 -10.44 8.09
CA GLU A 67 0.10 -11.44 7.90
C GLU A 67 0.05 -11.96 6.47
N ASP A 68 0.19 -11.06 5.50
CA ASP A 68 0.00 -11.38 4.08
C ASP A 68 1.30 -11.81 3.38
N GLY A 69 2.46 -11.46 3.96
CA GLY A 69 3.78 -11.66 3.36
C GLY A 69 4.62 -12.77 3.98
N ILE A 70 5.75 -13.05 3.34
CA ILE A 70 6.78 -13.96 3.85
C ILE A 70 7.72 -13.15 4.73
N SER A 71 7.94 -13.61 5.97
CA SER A 71 8.81 -12.95 6.95
C SER A 71 10.29 -13.28 6.70
N LEU A 72 11.13 -12.25 6.74
CA LEU A 72 12.59 -12.35 6.69
C LEU A 72 13.20 -11.82 8.00
N ASP A 73 14.14 -12.57 8.55
CA ASP A 73 14.91 -12.22 9.74
C ASP A 73 16.21 -11.50 9.39
N VAL A 74 16.63 -10.57 10.25
CA VAL A 74 17.88 -9.83 10.12
C VAL A 74 19.09 -10.78 10.27
N LEU A 75 20.06 -10.70 9.36
CA LEU A 75 21.25 -11.55 9.39
C LEU A 75 22.40 -10.99 10.23
N ASN A 76 22.55 -9.67 10.33
CA ASN A 76 23.65 -9.03 11.07
C ASN A 76 23.12 -7.93 12.00
N ALA A 77 22.69 -8.32 13.21
CA ALA A 77 22.13 -7.42 14.24
C ALA A 77 23.20 -6.59 14.96
N ALA A 78 24.26 -6.16 14.28
CA ALA A 78 25.41 -5.54 14.93
C ALA A 78 25.06 -4.21 15.61
N ASN A 79 24.10 -3.45 15.07
CA ASN A 79 23.60 -2.20 15.65
C ASN A 79 22.21 -1.91 15.07
N SER A 80 21.24 -1.61 15.94
CA SER A 80 19.86 -1.16 15.68
C SER A 80 18.76 -2.23 15.63
N TYR A 81 17.64 -1.84 16.24
CA TYR A 81 16.42 -2.55 16.55
C TYR A 81 16.02 -3.58 15.47
N GLN A 82 16.01 -4.86 15.84
CA GLN A 82 15.76 -6.01 14.95
C GLN A 82 14.33 -5.98 14.40
N THR A 83 14.10 -5.25 13.33
CA THR A 83 12.80 -5.25 12.65
C THR A 83 12.86 -6.21 11.49
N SER A 84 11.93 -7.17 11.43
CA SER A 84 11.82 -8.10 10.30
C SER A 84 11.49 -7.34 9.01
N ALA A 85 11.93 -7.88 7.90
CA ALA A 85 11.44 -7.48 6.58
C ALA A 85 10.35 -8.45 6.11
N PHE A 86 9.48 -8.00 5.21
CA PHE A 86 8.45 -8.84 4.61
C PHE A 86 8.52 -8.76 3.10
N ILE A 87 8.16 -9.85 2.43
CA ILE A 87 8.07 -9.90 0.97
C ILE A 87 6.69 -10.38 0.51
N LEU A 88 6.20 -9.77 -0.55
CA LEU A 88 5.09 -10.26 -1.35
C LEU A 88 5.60 -10.58 -2.75
N ILE A 89 5.15 -11.70 -3.30
CA ILE A 89 5.41 -12.08 -4.69
C ILE A 89 4.08 -12.03 -5.44
N ASP A 90 4.06 -11.44 -6.63
CA ASP A 90 2.86 -11.44 -7.45
C ASP A 90 2.52 -12.85 -7.95
N SER A 91 1.26 -13.05 -8.33
CA SER A 91 0.78 -14.38 -8.78
C SER A 91 1.53 -14.94 -10.00
N LEU A 92 2.12 -14.07 -10.82
CA LEU A 92 2.86 -14.43 -12.03
C LEU A 92 4.37 -14.57 -11.80
N GLN A 93 4.85 -14.31 -10.59
CA GLN A 93 6.28 -14.30 -10.23
C GLN A 93 7.12 -13.38 -11.12
N LYS A 94 6.54 -12.25 -11.54
CA LYS A 94 7.18 -11.18 -12.31
C LYS A 94 7.61 -9.99 -11.47
N LYS A 95 6.99 -9.80 -10.31
CA LYS A 95 7.30 -8.72 -9.39
C LYS A 95 7.32 -9.22 -7.96
N ALA A 96 8.23 -8.64 -7.18
CA ALA A 96 8.20 -8.75 -5.74
C ALA A 96 7.99 -7.35 -5.14
N GLU A 97 7.36 -7.27 -3.99
CA GLU A 97 7.25 -6.08 -3.19
C GLU A 97 7.91 -6.36 -1.84
N ILE A 98 8.84 -5.51 -1.44
CA ILE A 98 9.55 -5.64 -0.17
C ILE A 98 9.09 -4.54 0.80
N PHE A 99 9.02 -4.90 2.08
CA PHE A 99 8.69 -4.02 3.19
C PHE A 99 9.83 -4.12 4.19
N VAL A 100 10.68 -3.08 4.23
CA VAL A 100 11.83 -2.98 5.12
C VAL A 100 11.65 -1.77 6.03
N ALA A 101 12.10 -1.85 7.27
CA ALA A 101 11.84 -0.81 8.27
C ALA A 101 12.64 0.48 8.01
N GLU A 102 13.73 0.38 7.26
CA GLU A 102 14.59 1.50 6.89
C GLU A 102 13.99 2.39 5.79
N GLU A 103 12.87 1.99 5.19
CA GLU A 103 12.24 2.68 4.05
C GLU A 103 10.83 3.12 4.42
N ASP A 104 10.47 4.37 4.07
CA ASP A 104 9.15 4.94 4.39
C ASP A 104 8.00 4.28 3.62
N HIS A 105 8.30 3.59 2.52
CA HIS A 105 7.32 2.99 1.62
C HIS A 105 7.81 1.62 1.14
N SER A 106 6.87 0.79 0.70
CA SER A 106 7.20 -0.47 0.03
C SER A 106 7.95 -0.24 -1.28
N ILE A 107 8.77 -1.22 -1.66
CA ILE A 107 9.61 -1.14 -2.86
C ILE A 107 9.27 -2.28 -3.80
N ILE A 108 9.00 -1.96 -5.07
CA ILE A 108 8.80 -2.95 -6.13
C ILE A 108 10.15 -3.37 -6.73
N LEU A 109 10.31 -4.67 -6.88
CA LEU A 109 11.43 -5.33 -7.55
C LEU A 109 10.89 -6.07 -8.78
N ASP A 110 11.54 -5.90 -9.92
CA ASP A 110 11.20 -6.62 -11.15
C ASP A 110 11.99 -7.92 -11.23
N GLN A 111 11.36 -8.96 -11.77
CA GLN A 111 12.06 -10.21 -12.06
C GLN A 111 13.17 -9.95 -13.08
N SER A 112 14.40 -10.25 -12.68
CA SER A 112 15.56 -10.26 -13.57
C SER A 112 15.77 -11.64 -14.19
N ASN A 113 15.57 -12.70 -13.39
CA ASN A 113 15.59 -14.10 -13.83
C ASN A 113 14.79 -14.98 -12.86
N ASP A 114 14.81 -16.30 -13.06
CA ASP A 114 14.02 -17.26 -12.28
C ASP A 114 14.29 -17.24 -10.76
N THR A 115 15.45 -16.74 -10.34
CA THR A 115 15.85 -16.71 -8.93
C THR A 115 16.12 -15.31 -8.39
N LEU A 116 16.00 -14.26 -9.19
CA LEU A 116 16.38 -12.89 -8.82
C LEU A 116 15.30 -11.87 -9.18
N PHE A 117 14.93 -11.06 -8.19
CA PHE A 117 14.15 -9.83 -8.35
C PHE A 117 14.99 -8.63 -7.91
N THR A 118 14.97 -7.53 -8.67
CA THR A 118 15.77 -6.34 -8.35
C THR A 118 15.22 -5.05 -8.96
N ASN A 119 15.57 -3.92 -8.35
CA ASN A 119 15.43 -2.58 -8.90
C ASN A 119 16.79 -1.88 -9.13
N GLY A 120 17.91 -2.62 -9.02
CA GLY A 120 19.27 -2.11 -9.10
C GLY A 120 19.95 -1.86 -7.74
N ASN A 121 19.19 -1.57 -6.69
CA ASN A 121 19.71 -1.33 -5.34
C ASN A 121 19.45 -2.53 -4.42
N PHE A 122 18.20 -2.99 -4.40
CA PHE A 122 17.75 -4.16 -3.66
C PHE A 122 17.77 -5.39 -4.54
N TYR A 123 18.16 -6.52 -3.94
CA TYR A 123 18.29 -7.81 -4.60
C TYR A 123 17.62 -8.85 -3.72
N LEU A 124 16.51 -9.42 -4.21
CA LEU A 124 15.80 -10.51 -3.57
C LEU A 124 16.11 -11.79 -4.35
N THR A 125 16.86 -12.70 -3.74
CA THR A 125 17.25 -13.98 -4.35
C THR A 125 16.53 -15.15 -3.71
N LYS A 126 16.17 -16.15 -4.52
CA LYS A 126 15.64 -17.44 -4.06
C LYS A 126 16.66 -18.55 -4.33
N GLU A 127 17.27 -19.06 -3.27
CA GLU A 127 18.25 -20.14 -3.36
C GLU A 127 17.88 -21.23 -2.37
N ASN A 128 17.88 -22.50 -2.81
CA ASN A 128 17.52 -23.64 -1.97
C ASN A 128 16.19 -23.46 -1.22
N PHE A 129 15.19 -22.88 -1.90
CA PHE A 129 13.87 -22.56 -1.34
C PHE A 129 13.89 -21.53 -0.20
N CYS A 130 14.97 -20.76 -0.04
CA CYS A 130 15.06 -19.69 0.94
C CYS A 130 15.23 -18.33 0.27
N TRP A 131 14.43 -17.35 0.69
CA TRP A 131 14.58 -15.97 0.26
C TRP A 131 15.70 -15.26 1.01
N THR A 132 16.49 -14.45 0.30
CA THR A 132 17.50 -13.55 0.87
C THR A 132 17.36 -12.18 0.26
N LEU A 133 17.25 -11.15 1.11
CA LEU A 133 17.20 -9.75 0.69
C LEU A 133 18.54 -9.07 0.97
N SER A 134 19.09 -8.42 -0.05
CA SER A 134 20.37 -7.73 0.00
C SER A 134 20.26 -6.30 -0.51
N LEU A 135 21.09 -5.40 0.04
CA LEU A 135 21.29 -4.03 -0.44
C LEU A 135 22.73 -3.90 -0.95
N ASN A 136 22.92 -3.51 -2.21
CA ASN A 136 24.25 -3.30 -2.81
C ASN A 136 25.24 -4.46 -2.56
N LYS A 137 24.76 -5.71 -2.62
CA LYS A 137 25.49 -6.99 -2.35
C LYS A 137 25.70 -7.36 -0.87
N THR A 138 25.30 -6.52 0.08
CA THR A 138 25.29 -6.87 1.50
C THR A 138 23.99 -7.60 1.83
N LYS A 139 24.08 -8.86 2.29
CA LYS A 139 22.92 -9.61 2.77
C LYS A 139 22.40 -8.98 4.06
N LEU A 140 21.14 -8.58 4.06
CA LEU A 140 20.49 -7.90 5.19
C LEU A 140 19.51 -8.84 5.90
N TYR A 141 18.69 -9.55 5.12
CA TYR A 141 17.61 -10.38 5.65
C TYR A 141 17.58 -11.75 4.98
N GLN A 142 17.05 -12.75 5.69
CA GLN A 142 16.82 -14.09 5.17
C GLN A 142 15.53 -14.70 5.73
N GLU A 143 14.83 -15.47 4.91
CA GLU A 143 13.65 -16.22 5.32
C GLU A 143 13.98 -17.17 6.48
N ARG A 144 13.14 -17.12 7.51
CA ARG A 144 13.23 -18.03 8.65
C ARG A 144 12.87 -19.45 8.20
N LYS A 145 13.78 -20.40 8.41
CA LYS A 145 13.52 -21.82 8.18
C LYS A 145 12.64 -22.43 9.26
#